data_AF-A0A2A2ZLX0-F1
#
_entry.id   AF-A0A2A2ZLX0-F1
#
_cell.length_a   1.000
_cell.length_b   1.000
_cell.length_c   1.000
_cell.angle_alpha   90.00
_cell.angle_beta   90.00
_cell.angle_gamma   90.00
#
_symmetry.space_group_name_H-M   'P 1'
#
loop_
_entity.id
_entity.type
_entity.pdbx_description
1 polymer ?
#
loop_
_entity_poly.entity_id
_entity_poly.type
_entity_poly.pdbx_seq_one_letter_code
_entity_poly.pdbx_strand_id
1 'polypeptide(L)'
;MTELAVLQAIRLKGRVSRADLAATLGTDPDEIAGTVERLSAAGLVTGDATLRITPAGSARLTALLAEERRGIDAAAMAAVYDDFRAINADFKRLVTDWQLKDGAPNRHDDAEYDAAVLARLDDAHARVTPVIEAAAAQLPRLNRYAAKLAAALDKVRAGDTAWLTRPLIDSYHTVWFELHEELIVAVGLTRQEAARSGDAQ
;
A
#
# COMPACT_ATOMS: atom_id res chain seq x y z
N MET A 1 6.67 -5.85 -17.33
CA MET A 1 5.72 -5.80 -16.19
C MET A 1 4.66 -6.90 -16.29
N THR A 2 4.25 -7.54 -15.18
CA THR A 2 3.20 -8.59 -15.19
C THR A 2 1.78 -8.02 -15.19
N GLU A 3 0.81 -8.78 -15.71
CA GLU A 3 -0.63 -8.44 -15.65
C GLU A 3 -1.09 -8.24 -14.19
N LEU A 4 -0.70 -9.16 -13.29
CA LEU A 4 -1.05 -9.11 -11.87
C LEU A 4 -0.62 -7.77 -11.25
N ALA A 5 0.63 -7.34 -11.47
CA ALA A 5 1.15 -6.10 -10.89
C ALA A 5 0.36 -4.87 -11.38
N VAL A 6 0.06 -4.80 -12.69
CA VAL A 6 -0.69 -3.68 -13.27
C VAL A 6 -2.13 -3.63 -12.76
N LEU A 7 -2.86 -4.75 -12.80
CA LEU A 7 -4.24 -4.80 -12.32
C LEU A 7 -4.33 -4.47 -10.83
N GLN A 8 -3.39 -5.00 -10.02
CA GLN A 8 -3.35 -4.75 -8.59
C GLN A 8 -3.05 -3.29 -8.26
N ALA A 9 -2.08 -2.66 -8.95
CA ALA A 9 -1.80 -1.24 -8.77
C ALA A 9 -3.02 -0.37 -9.15
N ILE A 10 -3.68 -0.64 -10.29
CA ILE A 10 -4.89 0.09 -10.69
C ILE A 10 -6.02 -0.10 -9.67
N ARG A 11 -6.23 -1.32 -9.15
CA ARG A 11 -7.21 -1.60 -8.10
C ARG A 11 -6.94 -0.78 -6.84
N LEU A 12 -5.71 -0.81 -6.34
CA LEU A 12 -5.32 -0.14 -5.10
C LEU A 12 -5.40 1.39 -5.21
N LYS A 13 -5.03 1.95 -6.36
CA LYS A 13 -5.18 3.38 -6.65
C LYS A 13 -6.63 3.79 -6.92
N GLY A 14 -7.49 2.86 -7.35
CA GLY A 14 -8.89 3.07 -7.73
C GLY A 14 -9.07 3.81 -9.07
N ARG A 15 -8.26 4.83 -9.31
CA ARG A 15 -8.09 5.56 -10.59
C ARG A 15 -6.67 6.12 -10.65
N VAL A 16 -5.98 5.91 -11.76
CA VAL A 16 -4.54 6.27 -11.85
C VAL A 16 -4.19 6.72 -13.27
N SER A 17 -3.33 7.73 -13.42
CA SER A 17 -2.77 8.08 -14.73
C SER A 17 -1.73 7.05 -15.16
N ARG A 18 -1.35 7.01 -16.45
CA ARG A 18 -0.27 6.11 -16.91
C ARG A 18 1.08 6.45 -16.25
N ALA A 19 1.37 7.74 -16.08
CA ALA A 19 2.59 8.20 -15.42
C ALA A 19 2.62 7.77 -13.94
N ASP A 20 1.54 7.98 -13.20
CA ASP A 20 1.46 7.59 -11.79
C ASP A 20 1.46 6.07 -11.62
N LEU A 21 0.91 5.33 -12.59
CA LEU A 21 0.93 3.86 -12.61
C LEU A 21 2.37 3.34 -12.79
N ALA A 22 3.15 3.95 -13.68
CA ALA A 22 4.56 3.60 -13.86
C ALA A 22 5.38 3.93 -12.61
N ALA A 23 5.17 5.13 -12.05
CA ALA A 23 5.84 5.58 -10.83
C ALA A 23 5.55 4.64 -9.64
N THR A 24 4.28 4.29 -9.38
CA THR A 24 3.95 3.38 -8.28
C THR A 24 4.43 1.94 -8.50
N LEU A 25 4.71 1.55 -9.74
CA LEU A 25 5.26 0.25 -10.09
C LEU A 25 6.81 0.26 -10.15
N GLY A 26 7.44 1.42 -9.98
CA GLY A 26 8.90 1.58 -10.00
C GLY A 26 9.52 1.28 -11.38
N THR A 27 8.84 1.67 -12.46
CA THR A 27 9.20 1.35 -13.85
C THR A 27 8.98 2.56 -14.77
N ASP A 28 9.44 2.47 -16.00
CA ASP A 28 9.20 3.48 -17.03
C ASP A 28 7.78 3.35 -17.63
N PRO A 29 7.10 4.46 -17.98
CA PRO A 29 5.82 4.42 -18.70
C PRO A 29 5.79 3.51 -19.94
N ASP A 30 6.89 3.43 -20.69
CA ASP A 30 6.99 2.61 -21.89
C ASP A 30 6.98 1.10 -21.56
N GLU A 31 7.51 0.71 -20.40
CA GLU A 31 7.53 -0.69 -19.94
C GLU A 31 6.16 -1.22 -19.54
N ILE A 32 5.21 -0.33 -19.21
CA ILE A 32 3.82 -0.70 -18.88
C ILE A 32 2.85 -0.52 -20.04
N ALA A 33 3.19 0.31 -21.03
CA ALA A 33 2.29 0.69 -22.13
C ALA A 33 1.67 -0.53 -22.83
N GLY A 34 2.51 -1.46 -23.29
CA GLY A 34 2.03 -2.66 -23.99
C GLY A 34 1.17 -3.58 -23.11
N THR A 35 1.43 -3.62 -21.79
CA THR A 35 0.56 -4.39 -20.87
C THR A 35 -0.78 -3.70 -20.68
N VAL A 36 -0.80 -2.38 -20.47
CA VAL A 36 -2.04 -1.60 -20.36
C VAL A 36 -2.90 -1.75 -21.62
N GLU A 37 -2.31 -1.65 -22.80
CA GLU A 37 -3.03 -1.81 -24.08
C GLU A 37 -3.68 -3.19 -24.22
N ARG A 38 -2.96 -4.26 -23.89
CA ARG A 38 -3.53 -5.63 -23.91
C ARG A 38 -4.68 -5.78 -22.92
N LEU A 39 -4.55 -5.23 -21.70
CA LEU A 39 -5.61 -5.29 -20.69
C LEU A 39 -6.83 -4.45 -21.09
N SER A 40 -6.63 -3.32 -21.76
CA SER A 40 -7.71 -2.50 -22.30
C SER A 40 -8.41 -3.19 -23.47
N ALA A 41 -7.67 -3.78 -24.41
CA ALA A 41 -8.24 -4.55 -25.52
C ALA A 41 -9.02 -5.78 -25.03
N ALA A 42 -8.59 -6.40 -23.92
CA ALA A 42 -9.30 -7.50 -23.27
C ALA A 42 -10.50 -7.04 -22.40
N GLY A 43 -10.78 -5.73 -22.31
CA GLY A 43 -11.88 -5.19 -21.50
C GLY A 43 -11.66 -5.29 -19.99
N LEU A 44 -10.42 -5.52 -19.53
CA LEU A 44 -10.05 -5.66 -18.11
C LEU A 44 -9.74 -4.31 -17.46
N VAL A 45 -9.30 -3.34 -18.26
CA VAL A 45 -9.01 -1.95 -17.85
C VAL A 45 -9.71 -0.98 -18.79
N THR A 46 -10.22 0.13 -18.27
CA THR A 46 -10.90 1.17 -19.06
C THR A 46 -10.41 2.57 -18.69
N GLY A 47 -10.62 3.53 -19.60
CA GLY A 47 -10.27 4.93 -19.45
C GLY A 47 -9.05 5.35 -20.27
N ASP A 48 -9.01 6.64 -20.64
CA ASP A 48 -7.97 7.20 -21.50
C ASP A 48 -6.91 7.93 -20.67
N ALA A 49 -7.26 9.10 -20.11
CA ALA A 49 -6.37 9.90 -19.28
C ALA A 49 -6.07 9.25 -17.92
N THR A 50 -7.06 8.56 -17.36
CA THR A 50 -6.92 7.80 -16.11
C THR A 50 -7.54 6.43 -16.26
N LEU A 51 -6.80 5.41 -15.86
CA LEU A 51 -7.16 4.01 -15.93
C LEU A 51 -7.97 3.60 -14.70
N ARG A 52 -8.94 2.70 -14.91
CA ARG A 52 -9.73 2.03 -13.87
C ARG A 52 -9.88 0.56 -14.23
N ILE A 53 -9.93 -0.29 -13.21
CA ILE A 53 -10.22 -1.71 -13.38
C ILE A 53 -11.71 -1.91 -13.67
N THR A 54 -12.05 -2.79 -14.60
CA THR A 54 -13.45 -3.16 -14.90
C THR A 54 -13.91 -4.31 -13.99
N PRO A 55 -15.20 -4.66 -13.93
CA PRO A 55 -15.65 -5.86 -13.21
C PRO A 55 -14.96 -7.14 -13.71
N ALA A 56 -14.75 -7.28 -15.02
CA ALA A 56 -14.00 -8.40 -15.59
C ALA A 56 -12.52 -8.38 -15.17
N GLY A 57 -11.90 -7.21 -15.16
CA GLY A 57 -10.54 -7.01 -14.63
C GLY A 57 -10.42 -7.41 -13.16
N SER A 58 -11.39 -7.03 -12.33
CA SER A 58 -11.43 -7.40 -10.91
C SER A 58 -11.57 -8.91 -10.72
N ALA A 59 -12.42 -9.58 -11.50
CA ALA A 59 -12.55 -11.04 -11.46
C ALA A 59 -11.24 -11.73 -11.88
N ARG A 60 -10.58 -11.22 -12.92
CA ARG A 60 -9.28 -11.72 -13.38
C ARG A 60 -8.19 -11.52 -12.34
N LEU A 61 -8.13 -10.35 -11.71
CA LEU A 61 -7.21 -10.04 -10.63
C LEU A 61 -7.40 -11.00 -9.44
N THR A 62 -8.64 -11.24 -9.02
CA THR A 62 -8.95 -12.21 -7.96
C THR A 62 -8.43 -13.62 -8.30
N ALA A 63 -8.61 -14.07 -9.55
CA ALA A 63 -8.09 -15.37 -9.98
C ALA A 63 -6.55 -15.44 -9.95
N LEU A 64 -5.87 -14.36 -10.38
CA LEU A 64 -4.40 -14.28 -10.35
C LEU A 64 -3.85 -14.26 -8.92
N LEU A 65 -4.48 -13.52 -8.00
CA LEU A 65 -4.10 -13.48 -6.59
C LEU A 65 -4.35 -14.83 -5.90
N ALA A 66 -5.43 -15.53 -6.26
CA ALA A 66 -5.70 -16.87 -5.74
C ALA A 66 -4.70 -17.92 -6.26
N GLU A 67 -4.27 -17.82 -7.52
CA GLU A 67 -3.18 -18.63 -8.08
C GLU A 67 -1.87 -18.37 -7.33
N GLU A 68 -1.49 -17.11 -7.18
CA GLU A 68 -0.26 -16.73 -6.47
C GLU A 68 -0.25 -17.27 -5.03
N ARG A 69 -1.38 -17.17 -4.33
CA ARG A 69 -1.52 -17.67 -2.95
C ARG A 69 -1.39 -19.19 -2.84
N ARG A 70 -1.59 -19.97 -3.90
CA ARG A 70 -1.38 -21.43 -3.83
C ARG A 70 0.09 -21.82 -3.67
N GLY A 71 1.02 -20.93 -4.01
CA GLY A 71 2.46 -21.19 -3.95
C GLY A 71 3.13 -20.85 -2.61
N ILE A 72 2.39 -20.34 -1.62
CA ILE A 72 2.97 -19.80 -0.38
C ILE A 72 2.71 -20.68 0.83
N ASP A 73 3.55 -20.53 1.86
CA ASP A 73 3.28 -21.07 3.19
C ASP A 73 2.22 -20.20 3.90
N ALA A 74 1.01 -20.76 4.05
CA ALA A 74 -0.11 -20.09 4.68
C ALA A 74 0.12 -19.77 6.17
N ALA A 75 0.85 -20.63 6.89
CA ALA A 75 1.15 -20.39 8.31
C ALA A 75 2.18 -19.26 8.47
N ALA A 76 3.20 -19.24 7.61
CA ALA A 76 4.16 -18.15 7.58
C ALA A 76 3.49 -16.80 7.26
N MET A 77 2.58 -16.77 6.27
CA MET A 77 1.85 -15.54 5.95
C MET A 77 0.87 -15.11 7.04
N ALA A 78 0.25 -16.04 7.76
CA ALA A 78 -0.58 -15.70 8.92
C ALA A 78 0.24 -15.01 10.02
N ALA A 79 1.44 -15.54 10.33
CA ALA A 79 2.35 -14.91 11.29
C ALA A 79 2.78 -13.50 10.85
N VAL A 80 3.15 -13.33 9.57
CA VAL A 80 3.46 -12.01 8.98
C VAL A 80 2.31 -11.03 9.18
N TYR A 81 1.07 -11.46 8.92
CA TYR A 81 -0.09 -10.60 9.09
C TYR A 81 -0.31 -10.26 10.56
N ASP A 82 -0.18 -11.20 11.48
CA ASP A 82 -0.30 -10.96 12.92
C ASP A 82 0.72 -9.95 13.44
N ASP A 83 1.98 -10.07 13.01
CA ASP A 83 3.04 -9.10 13.35
C ASP A 83 2.71 -7.71 12.79
N PHE A 84 2.25 -7.64 11.54
CA PHE A 84 1.82 -6.38 10.92
C PHE A 84 0.68 -5.73 11.71
N ARG A 85 -0.30 -6.50 12.19
CA ARG A 85 -1.48 -5.97 12.90
C ARG A 85 -1.11 -5.19 14.16
N ALA A 86 -0.15 -5.69 14.93
CA ALA A 86 0.33 -4.99 16.12
C ALA A 86 0.94 -3.62 15.76
N ILE A 87 1.79 -3.58 14.73
CA ILE A 87 2.43 -2.34 14.27
C ILE A 87 1.39 -1.38 13.67
N ASN A 88 0.42 -1.91 12.93
CA ASN A 88 -0.67 -1.14 12.33
C ASN A 88 -1.53 -0.43 13.37
N ALA A 89 -1.78 -1.04 14.53
CA ALA A 89 -2.47 -0.37 15.63
C ALA A 89 -1.70 0.86 16.14
N ASP A 90 -0.37 0.76 16.25
CA ASP A 90 0.50 1.86 16.67
C ASP A 90 0.57 2.96 15.61
N PHE A 91 0.68 2.56 14.34
CA PHE A 91 0.70 3.47 13.20
C PHE A 91 -0.61 4.25 13.06
N LYS A 92 -1.77 3.63 13.28
CA LYS A 92 -3.06 4.34 13.30
C LYS A 92 -3.09 5.43 14.36
N ARG A 93 -2.63 5.13 15.58
CA ARG A 93 -2.55 6.14 16.65
C ARG A 93 -1.60 7.26 16.26
N LEU A 94 -0.45 6.94 15.67
CA LEU A 94 0.49 7.94 15.16
C LEU A 94 -0.16 8.88 14.14
N VAL A 95 -0.88 8.34 13.16
CA VAL A 95 -1.54 9.14 12.12
C VAL A 95 -2.66 9.99 12.72
N THR A 96 -3.42 9.45 13.68
CA THR A 96 -4.42 10.22 14.43
C THR A 96 -3.77 11.38 15.18
N ASP A 97 -2.69 11.15 15.92
CA ASP A 97 -1.97 12.20 16.67
C ASP A 97 -1.31 13.23 15.73
N TRP A 98 -0.88 12.80 14.54
CA TRP A 98 -0.38 13.72 13.51
C TRP A 98 -1.49 14.63 12.99
N GLN A 99 -2.68 14.08 12.73
CA GLN A 99 -3.81 14.81 12.16
C GLN A 99 -4.61 15.62 13.18
N LEU A 100 -4.67 15.17 14.43
CA LEU A 100 -5.49 15.73 15.49
C LEU A 100 -4.66 16.01 16.75
N LYS A 101 -4.82 17.21 17.31
CA LYS A 101 -4.28 17.61 18.61
C LYS A 101 -5.44 18.11 19.48
N ASP A 102 -5.59 17.55 20.68
CA ASP A 102 -6.68 17.85 21.62
C ASP A 102 -8.09 17.76 21.00
N GLY A 103 -8.28 16.82 20.06
CA GLY A 103 -9.57 16.57 19.40
C GLY A 103 -9.91 17.53 18.25
N ALA A 104 -9.02 18.46 17.91
CA ALA A 104 -9.14 19.36 16.75
C ALA A 104 -8.04 19.08 15.72
N PRO A 105 -8.19 19.49 14.44
CA PRO A 105 -7.13 19.38 13.45
C PRO A 105 -5.81 20.01 13.96
N ASN A 106 -4.72 19.24 13.93
CA ASN A 106 -3.40 19.72 14.33
C ASN A 106 -2.97 20.86 13.40
N ARG A 107 -2.58 21.99 13.99
CA ARG A 107 -2.15 23.18 13.24
C ARG A 107 -0.65 23.17 12.93
N HIS A 108 0.10 22.21 13.47
CA HIS A 108 1.55 22.08 13.30
C HIS A 108 2.32 23.35 13.73
N ASP A 109 1.86 23.99 14.80
CA ASP A 109 2.50 25.17 15.43
C ASP A 109 3.37 24.80 16.65
N ASP A 110 3.40 23.53 17.02
CA ASP A 110 4.20 22.96 18.11
C ASP A 110 5.20 21.96 17.54
N ALA A 111 6.41 22.44 17.27
CA ALA A 111 7.46 21.63 16.65
C ALA A 111 7.95 20.47 17.54
N GLU A 112 7.85 20.60 18.87
CA GLU A 112 8.26 19.52 19.80
C GLU A 112 7.26 18.36 19.74
N TYR A 113 5.96 18.68 19.74
CA TYR A 113 4.90 17.70 19.54
C TYR A 113 5.03 16.98 18.19
N ASP A 114 5.18 17.73 17.09
CA ASP A 114 5.32 17.16 15.76
C ASP A 114 6.57 16.28 15.64
N ALA A 115 7.71 16.70 16.21
CA ALA A 115 8.93 15.90 16.23
C ALA A 115 8.73 14.59 17.02
N ALA A 116 8.02 14.61 18.15
CA ALA A 116 7.71 13.41 18.93
C ALA A 116 6.80 12.44 18.16
N VAL A 117 5.83 12.94 17.39
CA VAL A 117 4.98 12.11 16.52
C VAL A 117 5.80 11.51 15.36
N LEU A 118 6.67 12.29 14.72
CA LEU A 118 7.53 11.82 13.64
C LEU A 118 8.56 10.78 14.12
N ALA A 119 9.09 10.89 15.34
CA ALA A 119 9.99 9.88 15.89
C ALA A 119 9.32 8.48 16.02
N ARG A 120 8.01 8.43 16.25
CA ARG A 120 7.24 7.16 16.26
C ARG A 120 7.11 6.56 14.85
N LEU A 121 7.23 7.37 13.79
CA LEU A 121 7.19 6.89 12.42
C LEU A 121 8.44 6.08 12.09
N ASP A 122 9.59 6.53 12.58
CA ASP A 122 10.87 5.82 12.44
C ASP A 122 10.82 4.44 13.13
N ASP A 123 10.26 4.36 14.34
CA ASP A 123 10.04 3.08 15.04
C ASP A 123 9.10 2.15 14.24
N ALA A 124 7.97 2.67 13.77
CA ALA A 124 7.03 1.91 12.95
C ALA A 124 7.69 1.40 11.66
N HIS A 125 8.54 2.22 11.02
CA HIS A 125 9.28 1.85 9.83
C HIS A 125 10.30 0.73 10.09
N ALA A 126 11.08 0.87 11.16
CA ALA A 126 12.06 -0.14 11.56
C ALA A 126 11.39 -1.50 11.85
N ARG A 127 10.21 -1.49 12.47
CA ARG A 127 9.43 -2.69 12.79
C ARG A 127 8.74 -3.31 11.58
N VAL A 128 8.22 -2.51 10.65
CA VAL A 128 7.49 -3.04 9.47
C VAL A 128 8.41 -3.60 8.40
N THR A 129 9.66 -3.10 8.30
CA THR A 129 10.63 -3.55 7.30
C THR A 129 10.88 -5.06 7.33
N PRO A 130 11.23 -5.70 8.46
CA PRO A 130 11.41 -7.16 8.51
C PRO A 130 10.11 -7.93 8.26
N VAL A 131 8.94 -7.35 8.58
CA VAL A 131 7.64 -7.96 8.25
C VAL A 131 7.41 -7.99 6.75
N ILE A 132 7.77 -6.92 6.03
CA ILE A 132 7.70 -6.87 4.56
C ILE A 132 8.69 -7.86 3.94
N GLU A 133 9.90 -7.98 4.48
CA GLU A 133 10.89 -8.96 4.02
C GLU A 133 10.38 -10.40 4.16
N ALA A 134 9.79 -10.74 5.31
CA ALA A 134 9.17 -12.04 5.54
C ALA A 134 7.98 -12.28 4.59
N ALA A 135 7.14 -11.27 4.37
CA ALA A 135 6.06 -11.34 3.38
C ALA A 135 6.61 -11.55 1.96
N ALA A 136 7.71 -10.86 1.61
CA ALA A 136 8.32 -10.93 0.29
C ALA A 136 9.02 -12.26 0.02
N ALA A 137 9.49 -12.96 1.05
CA ALA A 137 9.99 -14.33 0.93
C ALA A 137 8.91 -15.31 0.43
N GLN A 138 7.63 -15.01 0.69
CA GLN A 138 6.48 -15.77 0.19
C GLN A 138 5.91 -15.18 -1.11
N LEU A 139 5.82 -13.84 -1.17
CA LEU A 139 5.23 -13.09 -2.27
C LEU A 139 6.22 -12.01 -2.76
N PRO A 140 7.17 -12.34 -3.64
CA PRO A 140 8.27 -11.44 -4.01
C PRO A 140 7.85 -10.05 -4.48
N ARG A 141 6.65 -9.92 -5.08
CA ARG A 141 6.10 -8.63 -5.51
C ARG A 141 5.85 -7.64 -4.37
N LEU A 142 5.75 -8.10 -3.12
CA LEU A 142 5.53 -7.23 -1.96
C LEU A 142 6.80 -6.48 -1.53
N ASN A 143 7.99 -6.89 -1.99
CA ASN A 143 9.25 -6.20 -1.68
C ASN A 143 9.24 -4.72 -2.08
N ARG A 144 8.46 -4.35 -3.11
CA ARG A 144 8.30 -2.95 -3.54
C ARG A 144 7.81 -2.02 -2.43
N TYR A 145 7.02 -2.53 -1.47
CA TYR A 145 6.46 -1.70 -0.41
C TYR A 145 7.53 -1.21 0.58
N ALA A 146 8.60 -1.99 0.80
CA ALA A 146 9.74 -1.53 1.59
C ALA A 146 10.39 -0.30 0.93
N ALA A 147 10.66 -0.38 -0.38
CA ALA A 147 11.23 0.73 -1.14
C ALA A 147 10.30 1.97 -1.17
N LYS A 148 8.99 1.77 -1.36
CA LYS A 148 8.01 2.85 -1.37
C LYS A 148 7.92 3.56 0.00
N LEU A 149 7.87 2.79 1.10
CA LEU A 149 7.82 3.36 2.45
C LEU A 149 9.11 4.11 2.78
N ALA A 150 10.28 3.56 2.43
CA ALA A 150 11.56 4.23 2.63
C ALA A 150 11.63 5.56 1.87
N ALA A 151 11.22 5.58 0.60
CA ALA A 151 11.18 6.81 -0.20
C ALA A 151 10.25 7.88 0.39
N ALA A 152 9.08 7.49 0.88
CA ALA A 152 8.16 8.41 1.55
C ALA A 152 8.72 8.91 2.89
N LEU A 153 9.38 8.04 3.66
CA LEU A 153 10.03 8.41 4.92
C LEU A 153 11.17 9.41 4.71
N ASP A 154 11.99 9.22 3.68
CA ASP A 154 13.08 10.13 3.34
C ASP A 154 12.55 11.55 3.01
N LYS A 155 11.39 11.65 2.36
CA LYS A 155 10.72 12.94 2.11
C LYS A 155 10.25 13.61 3.39
N VAL A 156 9.65 12.83 4.31
CA VAL A 156 9.25 13.32 5.63
C VAL A 156 10.45 13.80 6.43
N ARG A 157 11.56 13.03 6.45
CA ARG A 157 12.82 13.39 7.12
C ARG A 157 13.50 14.62 6.50
N ALA A 158 13.31 14.84 5.19
CA ALA A 158 13.76 16.05 4.50
C ALA A 158 12.89 17.29 4.80
N GLY A 159 11.86 17.17 5.64
CA GLY A 159 10.98 18.25 6.07
C GLY A 159 9.72 18.42 5.23
N ASP A 160 9.50 17.60 4.19
CA ASP A 160 8.26 17.59 3.42
C ASP A 160 7.22 16.72 4.14
N THR A 161 6.75 17.20 5.29
CA THR A 161 5.87 16.45 6.21
C THR A 161 4.51 16.10 5.61
N ALA A 162 4.13 16.76 4.50
CA ALA A 162 2.96 16.37 3.72
C ALA A 162 3.06 14.92 3.23
N TRP A 163 4.27 14.38 3.02
CA TRP A 163 4.46 12.97 2.63
C TRP A 163 4.09 11.96 3.71
N LEU A 164 3.73 12.39 4.93
CA LEU A 164 3.19 11.45 5.92
C LEU A 164 1.77 11.01 5.54
N THR A 165 0.87 11.94 5.21
CA THR A 165 -0.56 11.65 5.03
C THR A 165 -1.21 12.17 3.75
N ARG A 166 -0.48 12.90 2.89
CA ARG A 166 -1.06 13.53 1.70
C ARG A 166 -1.72 12.47 0.80
N PRO A 167 -3.01 12.64 0.47
CA PRO A 167 -3.73 11.68 -0.38
C PRO A 167 -3.23 11.76 -1.82
N LEU A 168 -3.57 10.74 -2.62
CA LEU A 168 -3.33 10.62 -4.07
C LEU A 168 -1.86 10.49 -4.49
N ILE A 169 -0.90 10.77 -3.61
CA ILE A 169 0.51 10.46 -3.82
C ILE A 169 0.89 9.20 -3.04
N ASP A 170 2.07 8.66 -3.29
CA ASP A 170 2.68 7.61 -2.47
C ASP A 170 3.22 8.18 -1.14
N SER A 171 2.36 8.89 -0.40
CA SER A 171 2.65 9.24 1.00
C SER A 171 2.80 7.98 1.84
N TYR A 172 3.50 8.09 2.96
CA TYR A 172 3.77 6.96 3.84
C TYR A 172 2.47 6.26 4.25
N HIS A 173 1.44 7.02 4.63
CA HIS A 173 0.11 6.50 4.94
C HIS A 173 -0.58 5.81 3.75
N THR A 174 -0.50 6.38 2.54
CA THR A 174 -1.08 5.72 1.35
C THR A 174 -0.40 4.40 1.05
N VAL A 175 0.93 4.35 1.09
CA VAL A 175 1.69 3.11 0.87
C VAL A 175 1.42 2.09 1.97
N TRP A 176 1.29 2.54 3.23
CA TRP A 176 0.91 1.68 4.35
C TRP A 176 -0.46 1.03 4.14
N PHE A 177 -1.45 1.81 3.71
CA PHE A 177 -2.78 1.31 3.38
C PHE A 177 -2.73 0.27 2.26
N GLU A 178 -1.95 0.53 1.20
CA GLU A 178 -1.77 -0.43 0.11
C GLU A 178 -1.13 -1.73 0.59
N LEU A 179 -0.08 -1.67 1.41
CA LEU A 179 0.56 -2.84 2.01
C LEU A 179 -0.44 -3.63 2.86
N HIS A 180 -1.25 -2.95 3.67
CA HIS A 180 -2.26 -3.61 4.49
C HIS A 180 -3.30 -4.36 3.63
N GLU A 181 -3.78 -3.73 2.56
CA GLU A 181 -4.70 -4.38 1.60
C GLU A 181 -4.08 -5.63 0.96
N GLU A 182 -2.79 -5.59 0.65
CA GLU A 182 -2.06 -6.73 0.10
C GLU A 182 -1.97 -7.89 1.10
N LEU A 183 -1.63 -7.59 2.36
CA LEU A 183 -1.48 -8.61 3.40
C LEU A 183 -2.83 -9.29 3.71
N ILE A 184 -3.92 -8.51 3.78
CA ILE A 184 -5.29 -9.05 3.96
C ILE A 184 -5.61 -10.08 2.88
N VAL A 185 -5.38 -9.72 1.62
CA VAL A 185 -5.64 -10.61 0.48
C VAL A 185 -4.72 -11.84 0.49
N ALA A 186 -3.45 -11.66 0.87
CA ALA A 186 -2.47 -12.73 0.94
C ALA A 186 -2.82 -13.81 1.96
N VAL A 187 -3.39 -13.42 3.12
CA VAL A 187 -3.91 -14.38 4.12
C VAL A 187 -5.31 -14.91 3.78
N GLY A 188 -5.85 -14.54 2.62
CA GLY A 188 -7.14 -15.05 2.13
C GLY A 188 -8.36 -14.40 2.77
N LEU A 189 -8.20 -13.26 3.43
CA LEU A 189 -9.30 -12.48 3.98
C LEU A 189 -9.79 -11.43 2.98
N THR A 190 -11.02 -10.98 3.19
CA THR A 190 -11.57 -9.76 2.61
C THR A 190 -11.35 -8.57 3.55
N ARG A 191 -11.35 -7.35 3.01
CA ARG A 191 -11.30 -6.12 3.82
C ARG A 191 -12.43 -6.05 4.84
N GLN A 192 -13.60 -6.59 4.52
CA GLN A 192 -14.74 -6.64 5.44
C GLN A 192 -14.50 -7.61 6.60
N GLU A 193 -13.91 -8.79 6.35
CA GLU A 193 -13.56 -9.74 7.40
C GLU A 193 -12.48 -9.17 8.32
N ALA A 194 -11.42 -8.59 7.75
CA ALA A 194 -10.38 -7.93 8.52
C ALA A 194 -10.91 -6.74 9.35
N ALA A 195 -11.88 -5.97 8.84
CA ALA A 195 -12.50 -4.89 9.59
C ALA A 195 -13.35 -5.38 10.77
N ARG A 196 -14.05 -6.51 10.65
CA ARG A 196 -14.83 -7.11 11.74
C ARG A 196 -13.96 -7.58 12.91
N SER A 197 -12.71 -7.94 12.64
CA SER A 197 -11.72 -8.29 13.65
C SER A 197 -11.07 -7.07 14.34
N GLY A 198 -11.43 -5.84 13.92
CA GLY A 198 -10.82 -4.59 14.40
C GLY A 198 -9.53 -4.21 13.67
N ASP A 199 -9.08 -5.03 12.72
CA ASP A 199 -7.76 -4.91 12.11
C ASP A 199 -7.74 -3.82 11.02
N ALA A 200 -8.81 -3.69 10.26
CA ALA A 200 -8.87 -2.87 9.04
C ALA A 200 -9.70 -1.58 9.12
N GLN A 201 -10.10 -1.18 10.34
CA GLN A 201 -10.86 0.05 10.61
C GLN A 201 -9.98 1.30 10.58
#